data_AF-A0A4R1UKM9-F1
#
_entry.id   AF-A0A4R1UKM9-F1
#
_cell.length_a   1.000
_cell.length_b   1.000
_cell.length_c   1.000
_cell.angle_alpha   90.00
_cell.angle_beta   90.00
_cell.angle_gamma   90.00
#
_symmetry.space_group_name_H-M   'P 1'
#
loop_
_entity.id
_entity.type
_entity.pdbx_description
1 polymer ?
#
loop_
_entity_poly.entity_id
_entity_poly.type
_entity_poly.pdbx_seq_one_letter_code
_entity_poly.pdbx_strand_id
1 'polypeptide(L)'
;MNQKDMLAGLLAQAAAEGSELVTLRAIVEEASEVGARRMLMRIGLDDATAPGDLSELRELLQAWRDAKASAQAAAIGWMVRAVLAALLLGLAVRCGTTGLLR
;
A
#
# COMPACT_ATOMS: atom_id res chain seq x y z
N MET A 1 13.13 -12.09 -22.43
CA MET A 1 14.26 -11.18 -22.09
C MET A 1 13.72 -10.14 -21.12
N ASN A 2 14.30 -10.05 -19.93
CA ASN A 2 13.94 -9.05 -18.94
C ASN A 2 14.58 -7.71 -19.31
N GLN A 3 14.03 -6.57 -18.88
CA GLN A 3 14.55 -5.24 -19.26
C GLN A 3 16.03 -5.04 -18.84
N LYS A 4 16.43 -5.66 -17.73
CA LYS A 4 17.82 -5.68 -17.25
C LYS A 4 18.76 -6.42 -18.21
N ASP A 5 18.27 -7.52 -18.80
CA ASP A 5 19.05 -8.32 -19.75
C ASP A 5 19.29 -7.56 -21.06
N MET A 6 18.32 -6.72 -21.46
CA MET A 6 18.44 -5.87 -22.65
C MET A 6 19.49 -4.77 -22.45
N LEU A 7 19.44 -4.04 -21.33
CA LEU A 7 20.41 -2.96 -21.06
C LEU A 7 21.83 -3.51 -20.86
N ALA A 8 21.97 -4.63 -20.15
CA ALA A 8 23.25 -5.32 -20.01
C ALA A 8 23.80 -5.79 -21.37
N GLY A 9 22.94 -6.33 -22.24
CA GLY A 9 23.33 -6.75 -23.59
C GLY A 9 23.81 -5.58 -24.46
N LEU A 10 23.11 -4.45 -24.43
CA LEU A 10 23.50 -3.24 -25.17
C LEU A 10 24.82 -2.65 -24.66
N LEU A 11 25.05 -2.63 -23.34
CA LEU A 11 26.31 -2.18 -22.76
C LEU A 11 27.47 -3.11 -23.12
N ALA A 12 27.25 -4.43 -23.08
CA ALA A 12 28.26 -5.42 -23.47
C ALA A 12 28.62 -5.29 -24.96
N GLN A 13 27.64 -5.05 -25.83
CA GLN A 13 27.88 -4.78 -27.24
C GLN A 13 28.68 -3.48 -27.44
N ALA A 14 28.27 -2.38 -26.81
CA ALA A 14 28.98 -1.10 -26.93
C ALA A 14 30.42 -1.16 -26.39
N ALA A 15 30.66 -1.93 -25.33
CA ALA A 15 32.00 -2.18 -24.82
C ALA A 15 32.84 -3.01 -25.80
N ALA A 16 32.25 -4.01 -26.46
CA ALA A 16 32.91 -4.81 -27.50
C ALA A 16 33.24 -3.98 -28.76
N GLU A 17 32.44 -2.95 -29.05
CA GLU A 17 32.68 -1.97 -30.12
C GLU A 17 33.72 -0.89 -29.73
N GLY A 18 34.31 -0.98 -28.53
CA GLY A 18 35.43 -0.13 -28.09
C GLY A 18 35.03 1.08 -27.23
N SER A 19 33.79 1.16 -26.76
CA SER A 19 33.37 2.22 -25.85
C SER A 19 33.91 2.00 -24.44
N GLU A 20 34.40 3.06 -23.78
CA GLU A 20 34.87 2.97 -22.40
C GLU A 20 33.72 2.74 -21.42
N LEU A 21 33.88 1.75 -20.53
CA LEU A 21 32.89 1.39 -19.52
C LEU A 21 32.52 2.54 -18.58
N VAL A 22 33.48 3.43 -18.29
CA VAL A 22 33.25 4.62 -17.46
C VAL A 22 32.27 5.58 -18.13
N THR A 23 32.49 5.85 -19.42
CA THR A 23 31.60 6.70 -20.23
C THR A 23 30.20 6.10 -20.35
N LEU A 24 30.11 4.80 -20.60
CA LEU A 24 28.83 4.09 -20.65
C LEU A 24 28.07 4.18 -19.31
N ARG A 25 28.77 3.98 -18.19
CA ARG A 25 28.18 4.11 -16.85
C ARG A 25 27.66 5.53 -16.61
N ALA A 26 28.46 6.56 -16.95
CA ALA A 26 28.05 7.95 -16.79
C ALA A 26 26.80 8.29 -17.61
N ILE A 27 26.71 7.80 -18.86
CA ILE A 27 25.52 7.97 -19.71
C ILE A 27 24.29 7.31 -19.07
N VAL A 28 24.44 6.09 -18.55
CA VAL A 28 23.33 5.38 -17.89
C VAL A 28 22.88 6.11 -16.63
N GLU A 29 23.82 6.53 -15.78
CA GLU A 29 23.52 7.29 -14.56
C GLU A 29 22.78 8.60 -14.90
N GLU A 30 23.28 9.40 -15.84
CA GLU A 30 22.64 10.65 -16.26
C GLU A 30 21.26 10.42 -16.88
N ALA A 31 21.13 9.43 -17.79
CA ALA A 31 19.84 9.10 -18.40
C ALA A 31 18.81 8.63 -17.36
N SER A 32 19.24 7.84 -16.37
CA SER A 32 18.40 7.42 -15.25
C SER A 32 17.99 8.59 -14.37
N GLU A 33 18.91 9.48 -14.00
CA GLU A 33 18.58 10.67 -13.20
C GLU A 33 17.62 11.61 -13.95
N VAL A 34 17.88 11.90 -15.23
CA VAL A 34 17.01 12.73 -16.06
C VAL A 34 15.63 12.09 -16.22
N GLY A 35 15.57 10.78 -16.41
CA GLY A 35 14.33 10.02 -16.47
C GLY A 35 13.53 10.12 -15.17
N ALA A 36 14.19 9.94 -14.03
CA ALA A 36 13.59 10.06 -12.70
C ALA A 36 13.06 11.48 -12.46
N ARG A 37 13.89 12.51 -12.70
CA ARG A 37 13.50 13.93 -12.59
C ARG A 37 12.29 14.25 -13.48
N ARG A 38 12.28 13.78 -14.73
CA ARG A 38 11.14 13.98 -15.65
C ARG A 38 9.87 13.32 -15.15
N MET A 39 9.97 12.13 -14.55
CA MET A 39 8.82 11.45 -13.99
C MET A 39 8.29 12.19 -12.76
N LEU A 40 9.17 12.63 -11.86
CA LEU A 40 8.80 13.44 -10.69
C LEU A 40 8.10 14.74 -11.10
N MET A 41 8.63 15.47 -12.09
CA MET A 41 7.97 16.65 -12.66
C MET A 41 6.59 16.32 -13.25
N ARG A 42 6.46 15.18 -13.94
CA ARG A 42 5.19 14.76 -14.55
C ARG A 42 4.09 14.45 -13.54
N ILE A 43 4.46 13.99 -12.34
CA ILE A 43 3.51 13.75 -11.24
C ILE A 43 3.41 14.92 -10.27
N GLY A 44 4.14 16.02 -10.53
CA GLY A 44 4.18 17.21 -9.67
C GLY A 44 4.84 16.97 -8.32
N LEU A 45 5.88 16.12 -8.26
CA LEU A 45 6.70 15.85 -7.07
C LEU A 45 8.15 16.36 -7.26
N ASP A 46 8.35 17.41 -8.03
CA ASP A 46 9.66 18.02 -8.32
C ASP A 46 10.01 19.20 -7.41
N ASP A 47 9.08 19.67 -6.59
CA ASP A 47 9.29 20.74 -5.64
C ASP A 47 9.97 20.26 -4.34
N ALA A 48 10.54 21.20 -3.59
CA ALA A 48 11.26 20.90 -2.35
C ALA A 48 10.35 20.43 -1.20
N THR A 49 9.05 20.68 -1.28
CA THR A 49 8.05 20.32 -0.27
C THR A 49 7.46 18.92 -0.48
N ALA A 50 7.51 18.39 -1.70
CA ALA A 50 6.96 17.10 -2.10
C ALA A 50 7.30 15.91 -1.15
N PRO A 51 8.53 15.75 -0.63
CA PRO A 51 8.82 14.68 0.32
C PRO A 51 8.04 14.81 1.64
N GLY A 52 7.86 16.05 2.12
CA GLY A 52 7.09 16.36 3.32
C GLY A 52 5.61 16.07 3.13
N ASP A 53 5.03 16.60 2.06
CA ASP A 53 3.61 16.42 1.74
C ASP A 53 3.27 14.93 1.56
N LEU A 54 4.14 14.15 0.91
CA LEU A 54 3.95 12.72 0.75
C LEU A 54 4.04 11.97 2.09
N SER A 55 4.87 12.42 3.01
CA SER A 55 4.95 11.85 4.36
C SER A 55 3.67 12.10 5.15
N GLU A 56 3.14 13.33 5.12
CA GLU A 56 1.88 13.69 5.77
C GLU A 56 0.69 12.90 5.19
N LEU A 57 0.61 12.79 3.85
CA LEU A 57 -0.43 11.99 3.19
C LEU A 57 -0.39 10.52 3.61
N ARG A 58 0.81 9.95 3.79
CA ARG A 58 0.97 8.57 4.26
C ARG A 58 0.51 8.40 5.70
N GLU A 59 0.80 9.37 6.56
CA GLU A 59 0.32 9.38 7.94
C GLU A 59 -1.21 9.48 8.02
N LEU A 60 -1.81 10.38 7.23
CA LEU A 60 -3.26 10.51 7.13
C LEU A 60 -3.92 9.22 6.61
N LEU A 61 -3.35 8.59 5.58
CA LEU A 61 -3.83 7.31 5.05
C LEU A 61 -3.70 6.18 6.08
N GLN A 62 -2.63 6.19 6.87
CA GLN A 62 -2.44 5.23 7.94
C GLN A 62 -3.50 5.41 9.02
N ALA A 63 -3.71 6.64 9.51
CA ALA A 63 -4.76 6.96 10.47
C ALA A 63 -6.17 6.57 9.96
N TRP A 64 -6.47 6.84 8.69
CA TRP A 64 -7.73 6.44 8.08
C TRP A 64 -7.89 4.91 8.00
N ARG A 65 -6.84 4.19 7.61
CA ARG A 65 -6.86 2.72 7.55
C ARG A 65 -7.06 2.12 8.93
N ASP A 66 -6.41 2.66 9.95
CA ASP A 66 -6.55 2.21 11.32
C ASP A 66 -7.96 2.49 11.86
N ALA A 67 -8.52 3.67 11.57
CA ALA A 67 -9.91 4.00 11.90
C ALA A 67 -10.91 3.04 11.21
N LYS A 68 -10.70 2.74 9.92
CA LYS A 68 -11.54 1.78 9.17
C LYS A 68 -11.47 0.37 9.77
N ALA A 69 -10.28 -0.10 10.12
CA ALA A 69 -10.08 -1.39 10.76
C ALA A 69 -10.77 -1.44 12.14
N SER A 70 -10.64 -0.38 12.93
CA SER A 70 -11.30 -0.24 14.22
C SER A 70 -12.83 -0.25 14.11
N ALA A 71 -13.39 0.50 13.16
CA ALA A 71 -14.83 0.50 12.89
C ALA A 71 -15.33 -0.89 12.49
N GLN A 72 -14.60 -1.60 11.63
CA GLN A 72 -14.95 -2.96 11.22
C GLN A 72 -14.91 -3.94 12.41
N ALA A 73 -13.88 -3.87 13.25
CA ALA A 73 -13.77 -4.70 14.45
C ALA A 73 -14.92 -4.44 15.43
N ALA A 74 -15.27 -3.16 15.65
CA ALA A 74 -16.38 -2.77 16.50
C ALA A 74 -17.73 -3.26 15.95
N ALA A 75 -17.95 -3.15 14.64
CA ALA A 75 -19.16 -3.64 13.98
C ALA A 75 -19.31 -5.17 14.11
N ILE A 76 -18.23 -5.93 13.90
CA ILE A 76 -18.22 -7.39 14.09
C ILE A 76 -18.50 -7.72 15.57
N GLY A 77 -17.87 -7.03 16.51
CA GLY A 77 -18.12 -7.23 17.94
C GLY A 77 -19.59 -7.00 18.32
N TRP A 78 -20.20 -5.93 17.82
CA TRP A 78 -21.63 -5.66 18.03
C TRP A 78 -22.52 -6.72 17.39
N MET A 79 -22.19 -7.17 16.18
CA MET A 79 -22.93 -8.22 15.48
C MET A 79 -22.91 -9.53 16.27
N VAL A 80 -21.74 -9.97 16.74
CA VAL A 80 -21.61 -11.19 17.57
C VAL A 80 -22.43 -11.06 18.86
N ARG A 81 -22.36 -9.91 19.54
CA ARG A 81 -23.16 -9.65 20.75
C ARG A 81 -24.66 -9.71 20.46
N ALA A 82 -25.12 -9.12 19.36
CA ALA A 82 -26.51 -9.15 18.96
C ALA A 82 -27.00 -10.58 18.66
N VAL A 83 -26.18 -11.37 17.95
CA VAL A 83 -26.49 -12.79 17.65
C VAL A 83 -26.58 -13.61 18.94
N LEU A 84 -25.61 -13.47 19.85
CA LEU A 84 -25.63 -14.18 21.14
C LEU A 84 -26.84 -13.78 22.00
N ALA A 85 -27.16 -12.50 22.08
CA ALA A 85 -28.35 -12.02 22.79
C ALA A 85 -29.65 -12.60 22.19
N ALA A 86 -29.75 -12.64 20.87
CA ALA A 86 -30.88 -13.26 20.18
C ALA A 86 -30.98 -14.77 20.45
N LEU A 87 -29.85 -15.49 20.50
CA LEU A 87 -29.82 -16.91 20.86
C LEU A 87 -30.29 -17.15 22.30
N LEU A 88 -29.82 -16.34 23.26
CA LEU A 88 -30.26 -16.41 24.65
C LEU A 88 -31.76 -16.11 24.79
N LEU A 89 -32.27 -15.09 24.09
CA LEU A 89 -33.70 -14.78 24.05
C LEU A 89 -34.50 -15.95 23.47
N GLY A 90 -34.03 -16.53 22.36
CA GLY A 90 -34.64 -17.70 21.73
C GLY A 90 -34.67 -18.91 22.67
N LEU A 91 -33.58 -19.16 23.41
CA LEU A 91 -33.53 -20.20 24.43
C LEU A 91 -34.46 -19.91 25.61
N ALA A 92 -34.56 -18.67 26.10
CA ALA A 92 -35.49 -18.32 27.17
C ALA A 92 -36.95 -18.56 26.77
N VAL A 93 -37.31 -18.22 25.52
CA VAL A 93 -38.64 -18.50 24.97
C VAL A 93 -38.87 -20.00 24.79
N ARG A 94 -37.87 -20.76 24.31
CA ARG A 94 -37.94 -22.20 24.07
C ARG A 94 -37.97 -23.03 25.36
N CYS A 95 -37.17 -22.67 26.36
CA CYS A 95 -37.07 -23.33 27.65
C CYS A 95 -38.15 -22.87 28.65
N GLY A 96 -38.97 -21.87 28.30
CA GLY A 96 -40.15 -21.52 29.07
C GLY A 96 -39.85 -20.97 30.46
N THR A 97 -39.24 -19.78 30.54
CA THR A 97 -39.29 -18.98 31.77
C THR A 97 -40.71 -18.49 32.11
N THR A 98 -41.70 -18.76 31.25
CA THR A 98 -43.13 -18.63 31.55
C THR A 98 -43.63 -19.60 32.62
N GLY A 99 -42.86 -20.65 32.97
CA GLY A 99 -43.19 -21.58 34.05
C GLY A 99 -42.58 -21.25 35.42
N LEU A 100 -41.59 -20.36 35.52
CA LEU A 100 -40.84 -20.10 36.77
C LEU A 100 -41.19 -18.76 37.45
N LEU A 101 -42.03 -17.93 36.82
CA LEU A 101 -42.57 -16.67 37.35
C LEU A 101 -44.04 -16.79 37.79
N ARG A 102 -44.53 -18.02 38.01
CA ARG A 102 -45.82 -18.29 38.69
C ARG A 102 -45.57 -18.92 40.04
#